data_AF-A0A954R4D9-F1
#
_entry.id   AF-A0A954R4D9-F1
#
_cell.length_a   1.000
_cell.length_b   1.000
_cell.length_c   1.000
_cell.angle_alpha   90.00
_cell.angle_beta   90.00
_cell.angle_gamma   90.00
#
_symmetry.space_group_name_H-M   'P 1'
#
loop_
_entity.id
_entity.type
_entity.pdbx_description
1 polymer ?
#
loop_
_entity_poly.entity_id
_entity_poly.type
_entity_poly.pdbx_seq_one_letter_code
_entity_poly.pdbx_strand_id
1 'polypeptide(L)'
;MRASTIELWLLTASFLLATGSVRAVDRDPAAAAFRDRVAPILERRCWSCHNDQDRKGGLSLETGQALAKGGDSGEVVVAGEPESSYLLDL
;
A
#
# COMPACT_ATOMS: atom_id res chain seq x y z
N MET A 1 -53.43 8.57 32.82
CA MET A 1 -52.70 7.89 31.73
C MET A 1 -51.28 8.45 31.74
N ARG A 2 -50.42 7.94 32.62
CA ARG A 2 -49.05 8.44 32.81
C ARG A 2 -48.14 7.57 31.96
N ALA A 3 -47.69 8.09 30.82
CA ALA A 3 -46.68 7.44 30.00
C ALA A 3 -45.43 7.23 30.87
N SER A 4 -45.07 5.96 31.05
CA SER A 4 -44.05 5.53 32.00
C SER A 4 -42.68 5.98 31.51
N THR A 5 -41.90 6.61 32.40
CA THR A 5 -40.53 7.09 32.18
C THR A 5 -39.56 6.01 31.70
N ILE A 6 -39.99 4.75 31.67
CA ILE A 6 -39.26 3.56 31.23
C ILE A 6 -38.99 3.56 29.71
N GLU A 7 -39.91 4.11 28.90
CA GLU A 7 -39.78 4.15 27.43
C GLU A 7 -38.67 5.09 26.96
N LEU A 8 -38.31 6.10 27.78
CA LEU A 8 -37.29 7.10 27.44
C LEU A 8 -35.86 6.60 27.71
N TRP A 9 -35.70 5.57 28.55
CA TRP A 9 -34.40 4.95 28.85
C TRP A 9 -34.02 3.85 27.84
N LEU A 10 -34.99 3.26 27.14
CA LEU A 10 -34.74 2.21 26.15
C LEU A 10 -34.23 2.74 24.81
N LEU A 11 -34.49 4.02 24.49
CA LEU A 11 -34.04 4.64 23.25
C LEU A 11 -32.61 5.22 23.31
N THR A 12 -32.08 5.50 24.51
CA THR A 12 -30.70 6.00 24.67
C THR A 12 -29.66 4.87 24.73
N ALA A 13 -30.03 3.70 25.23
CA ALA A 13 -29.15 2.53 25.33
C ALA A 13 -28.75 1.94 23.96
N SER A 14 -29.58 2.13 22.93
CA SER A 14 -29.32 1.60 21.58
C SER A 14 -28.28 2.39 20.77
N PHE A 15 -27.98 3.64 21.15
CA PHE A 15 -27.03 4.48 20.42
C PHE A 15 -25.56 4.26 20.84
N LEU A 16 -25.30 3.59 21.96
CA LEU A 16 -23.95 3.44 22.54
C LEU A 16 -23.20 2.17 22.10
N LEU A 17 -23.82 1.24 21.37
CA LEU A 17 -23.17 -0.02 20.96
C LEU A 17 -22.51 0.02 19.57
N ALA A 18 -22.54 1.15 18.86
CA ALA A 18 -22.00 1.27 17.50
C ALA A 18 -20.58 1.88 17.44
N THR A 19 -19.79 1.80 18.49
CA THR A 19 -18.35 2.11 18.42
C THR A 19 -17.62 0.94 17.75
N GLY A 20 -17.77 0.87 16.43
CA GLY A 20 -17.10 -0.12 15.59
C GLY A 20 -15.61 -0.16 15.87
N SER A 21 -15.06 -1.37 16.01
CA SER A 21 -13.63 -1.60 16.15
C SER A 21 -12.90 -0.99 14.96
N VAL A 22 -12.19 0.13 15.19
CA VAL A 22 -11.17 0.61 14.27
C VAL A 22 -10.08 -0.45 14.26
N ARG A 23 -9.99 -1.22 13.16
CA ARG A 23 -8.82 -2.07 12.94
C ARG A 23 -7.64 -1.15 12.67
N ALA A 24 -6.57 -1.33 13.44
CA ALA A 24 -5.30 -0.77 13.06
C ALA A 24 -4.96 -1.32 11.67
N VAL A 25 -4.75 -0.45 10.70
CA VAL A 25 -4.13 -0.84 9.43
C VAL A 25 -2.70 -1.22 9.80
N ASP A 26 -2.42 -2.52 9.81
CA ASP A 26 -1.05 -3.03 9.92
C ASP A 26 -0.24 -2.40 8.78
N ARG A 27 0.64 -1.44 9.11
CA ARG A 27 1.53 -0.84 8.13
C ARG A 27 2.73 -1.78 7.97
N ASP A 28 2.85 -2.38 6.80
CA ASP A 28 4.08 -3.06 6.40
C ASP A 28 5.26 -2.06 6.42
N PRO A 29 6.27 -2.25 7.29
CA PRO A 29 7.44 -1.39 7.36
C PRO A 29 8.23 -1.36 6.04
N ALA A 30 8.25 -2.46 5.27
CA ALA A 30 8.95 -2.52 4.00
C ALA A 30 8.24 -1.68 2.93
N ALA A 31 6.91 -1.75 2.85
CA ALA A 31 6.12 -0.89 1.98
C ALA A 31 6.31 0.61 2.33
N ALA A 32 6.38 0.95 3.62
CA ALA A 32 6.69 2.31 4.05
C ALA A 32 8.10 2.75 3.63
N ALA A 33 9.11 1.89 3.84
CA ALA A 33 10.47 2.18 3.43
C ALA A 33 10.59 2.36 1.90
N PHE A 34 9.95 1.51 1.11
CA PHE A 34 9.93 1.67 -0.35
C PHE A 34 9.32 3.01 -0.75
N ARG A 35 8.11 3.32 -0.27
CA ARG A 35 7.41 4.56 -0.58
C ARG A 35 8.21 5.80 -0.18
N ASP A 36 8.81 5.79 1.01
CA ASP A 36 9.43 6.99 1.58
C ASP A 36 10.90 7.16 1.12
N ARG A 37 11.57 6.09 0.70
CA ARG A 37 13.02 6.11 0.40
C ARG A 37 13.36 5.74 -1.04
N VAL A 38 12.66 4.78 -1.63
CA VAL A 38 13.00 4.23 -2.96
C VAL A 38 12.17 4.88 -4.06
N ALA A 39 10.85 4.89 -3.92
CA ALA A 39 9.93 5.43 -4.92
C ALA A 39 10.28 6.85 -5.39
N PRO A 40 10.65 7.82 -4.51
CA PRO A 40 10.99 9.17 -4.96
C PRO A 40 12.24 9.21 -5.85
N ILE A 41 13.17 8.26 -5.68
CA ILE A 41 14.38 8.18 -6.52
C ILE A 41 13.99 7.71 -7.92
N LEU A 42 13.18 6.65 -8.00
CA LEU A 42 12.70 6.05 -9.25
C LEU A 42 11.74 6.99 -9.99
N GLU A 43 10.89 7.71 -9.27
CA GLU A 43 9.97 8.69 -9.84
C GLU A 43 10.69 9.76 -10.64
N ARG A 44 11.76 10.33 -10.07
CA ARG A 44 12.51 11.43 -10.72
C ARG A 44 13.23 11.03 -12.00
N ARG A 45 13.50 9.74 -12.23
CA ARG A 45 14.44 9.29 -13.26
C ARG A 45 13.90 8.22 -14.20
N CYS A 46 12.99 7.38 -13.72
CA CYS A 46 12.61 6.15 -14.41
C CYS A 46 11.11 6.14 -14.77
N TRP A 47 10.26 6.79 -13.97
CA TRP A 47 8.82 6.79 -14.20
C TRP A 47 8.39 7.56 -15.45
N SER A 48 9.27 8.28 -16.15
CA SER A 48 8.90 8.84 -17.45
C SER A 48 8.53 7.75 -18.47
N CYS A 49 9.01 6.52 -18.29
CA CYS A 49 8.74 5.39 -19.19
C CYS A 49 8.39 4.06 -18.46
N HIS A 50 8.90 3.85 -17.24
CA HIS A 50 8.71 2.60 -16.49
C HIS A 50 7.77 2.81 -15.31
N ASN A 51 6.50 3.01 -15.64
CA ASN A 51 5.43 3.33 -14.71
C ASN A 51 4.20 2.44 -15.03
N ASP A 52 3.12 2.53 -14.27
CA ASP A 52 1.94 1.66 -14.43
C ASP A 52 1.15 1.92 -15.71
N GLN A 53 1.33 3.07 -16.35
CA GLN A 53 0.66 3.50 -17.58
C GLN A 53 1.46 3.17 -18.86
N ASP A 54 2.74 3.55 -18.93
CA ASP A 54 3.58 3.40 -20.14
C ASP A 54 4.32 2.05 -20.18
N ARG A 55 4.63 1.46 -19.00
CA ARG A 55 5.22 0.12 -18.82
C ARG A 55 6.23 -0.29 -19.90
N LYS A 56 7.18 0.58 -20.26
CA LYS A 56 8.15 0.29 -21.32
C LYS A 56 8.92 -1.00 -21.00
N GLY A 57 8.99 -1.94 -21.95
CA GLY A 57 9.57 -3.27 -21.72
C GLY A 57 8.86 -4.10 -20.64
N GLY A 58 7.55 -3.90 -20.48
CA GLY A 58 6.70 -4.62 -19.52
C GLY A 58 6.90 -4.21 -18.05
N LEU A 59 7.84 -3.29 -17.77
CA LEU A 59 8.32 -2.98 -16.43
C LEU A 59 7.62 -1.75 -15.84
N SER A 60 7.16 -1.88 -14.59
CA SER A 60 6.74 -0.74 -13.77
C SER A 60 7.57 -0.68 -12.49
N LEU A 61 8.05 0.53 -12.18
CA LEU A 61 8.87 0.84 -11.01
C LEU A 61 8.10 1.66 -9.96
N GLU A 62 6.77 1.74 -10.07
CA GLU A 62 5.94 2.58 -9.20
C GLU A 62 5.77 2.02 -7.79
N THR A 63 5.71 0.70 -7.67
CA THR A 63 5.48 0.01 -6.40
C THR A 63 6.49 -1.11 -6.21
N GLY A 64 6.80 -1.44 -4.96
CA GLY A 64 7.68 -2.58 -4.66
C GLY A 64 7.14 -3.90 -5.22
N GLN A 65 5.81 -4.04 -5.32
CA GLN A 65 5.18 -5.22 -5.91
C GLN A 65 5.36 -5.29 -7.43
N ALA A 66 5.22 -4.16 -8.13
CA ALA A 66 5.50 -4.10 -9.56
C ALA A 66 6.99 -4.31 -9.86
N LEU A 67 7.87 -3.76 -9.01
CA LEU A 67 9.32 -3.95 -9.07
C LEU A 67 9.69 -5.44 -9.00
N ALA A 68 9.12 -6.16 -8.02
CA ALA A 68 9.36 -7.59 -7.81
C ALA A 68 8.78 -8.47 -8.94
N LYS A 69 7.76 -7.99 -9.66
CA LYS A 69 7.21 -8.69 -10.82
C LYS A 69 8.19 -8.68 -12.01
N GLY A 70 9.07 -7.69 -12.10
CA GLY A 70 9.98 -7.52 -13.22
C GLY A 70 9.29 -7.05 -14.52
N GLY A 71 10.01 -7.19 -15.63
CA GLY A 71 9.54 -6.80 -16.96
C GLY A 71 9.74 -7.93 -17.98
N ASP A 72 9.72 -7.58 -19.27
CA ASP A 72 9.83 -8.55 -20.37
C ASP A 72 11.19 -9.28 -20.37
N SER A 73 12.22 -8.67 -19.77
CA SER A 73 13.56 -9.28 -19.59
C SER A 73 13.67 -10.16 -18.35
N GLY A 74 12.57 -10.35 -17.59
CA GLY A 74 12.54 -11.13 -16.37
C GLY A 74 12.69 -10.29 -15.11
N GLU A 75 13.26 -10.90 -14.07
CA GLU A 75 13.44 -10.30 -12.74
C GLU A 75 14.43 -9.13 -12.81
N VAL A 76 14.06 -8.02 -12.16
CA VAL A 76 14.87 -6.78 -12.16
C VAL A 76 15.51 -6.55 -10.78
N VAL A 77 14.91 -7.09 -9.72
CA VAL A 77 15.43 -7.02 -8.35
C VAL A 77 15.28 -8.38 -7.69
N VAL A 78 16.40 -8.90 -7.17
CA VAL A 78 16.49 -10.16 -6.40
C VAL A 78 16.56 -9.82 -4.91
N ALA A 79 15.55 -10.22 -4.16
CA ALA A 79 15.44 -9.87 -2.74
C ALA A 79 16.59 -10.49 -1.91
N GLY A 80 17.36 -9.65 -1.22
CA GLY A 80 18.50 -10.07 -0.40
C GLY A 80 19.81 -10.25 -1.18
N GLU A 81 19.78 -10.16 -2.51
CA GLU A 81 20.95 -10.33 -3.38
C GLU A 81 21.09 -9.12 -4.33
N PRO A 82 21.56 -7.96 -3.83
CA PRO A 82 21.69 -6.76 -4.65
C PRO A 82 22.64 -6.97 -5.84
N GLU A 83 23.73 -7.72 -5.65
CA GLU A 83 24.71 -8.04 -6.70
C GLU A 83 24.13 -8.94 -7.82
N SER A 84 23.00 -9.62 -7.55
CA SER A 84 22.27 -10.44 -8.53
C SER A 84 21.13 -9.65 -9.19
N SER A 85 20.92 -8.39 -8.81
CA SER A 85 19.79 -7.56 -9.25
C SER A 85 20.15 -6.72 -10.47
N TYR A 86 19.55 -7.04 -11.62
CA TYR A 86 19.77 -6.32 -12.88
C TYR A 86 19.57 -4.79 -12.77
N LEU A 87 18.69 -4.32 -11.89
CA LEU A 87 18.46 -2.88 -11.67
C LEU A 87 19.73 -2.12 -11.28
N LEU A 88 20.69 -2.78 -10.63
CA LEU A 88 21.93 -2.18 -10.15
C LEU A 88 23.11 -2.34 -11.13
N ASP A 89 22.95 -3.15 -12.17
CA ASP A 89 23.96 -3.40 -13.21
C ASP A 89 23.91 -2.40 -14.38
N LEU A 90 22.92 -1.49 -14.37
CA LEU A 90 22.61 -0.54 -15.46
C LEU A 90 23.48 0.73 -15.47
#